data_AF-A0A0F8WN40-F1
#
_entry.id   AF-A0A0F8WN40-F1
#
_cell.length_a   1.000
_cell.length_b   1.000
_cell.length_c   1.000
_cell.angle_alpha   90.00
_cell.angle_beta   90.00
_cell.angle_gamma   90.00
#
_symmetry.space_group_name_H-M   'P 1'
#
loop_
_entity.id
_entity.type
_entity.pdbx_description
1 polymer ?
#
loop_
_entity_poly.entity_id
_entity_poly.type
_entity_poly.pdbx_seq_one_letter_code
_entity_poly.pdbx_strand_id
1 'polypeptide(L)' 'RQHGHTKPPKGYPSVRGQYADPKNFKFPVNSPARVRNAASRIMQSKSNWMYSAAELAAIKKRIRAAGKRLGVEVTI' A
#
# COMPACT_ATOMS: atom_id res chain seq x y z
N ARG A 1 15.14 11.22 3.54
CA ARG A 1 13.85 11.94 3.75
C ARG A 1 12.76 10.90 3.95
N GLN A 2 12.04 10.90 5.07
CA GLN A 2 10.86 10.04 5.23
C GLN A 2 9.72 10.64 4.39
N HIS A 3 9.20 9.88 3.44
CA HIS A 3 8.16 10.35 2.52
C HIS A 3 6.76 9.95 2.99
N GLY A 4 6.55 9.75 4.30
CA GLY A 4 5.35 9.13 4.88
C GLY A 4 4.83 9.80 6.13
N HIS A 5 3.75 9.27 6.68
CA HIS A 5 3.22 9.70 7.97
C HIS A 5 3.86 8.88 9.09
N THR A 6 4.14 9.52 10.23
CA THR A 6 4.58 8.84 11.47
C THR A 6 3.42 8.20 12.24
N LYS A 7 2.19 8.62 11.93
CA LYS A 7 0.93 8.17 12.52
C LYS A 7 -0.10 7.93 11.41
N PRO A 8 -1.10 7.05 11.61
CA PRO A 8 -2.17 6.84 10.65
C PRO A 8 -2.98 8.14 10.45
N PRO A 9 -3.35 8.51 9.20
CA PRO A 9 -4.20 9.65 8.96
C PRO A 9 -5.60 9.50 9.58
N LYS A 10 -6.28 10.61 9.89
CA LYS A 10 -7.66 10.60 10.43
C LYS A 10 -8.61 9.89 9.45
N GLY A 11 -9.39 8.92 9.93
CA GLY A 11 -10.31 8.12 9.10
C GLY A 11 -9.67 6.92 8.37
N TYR A 12 -8.39 6.65 8.62
CA TYR A 12 -7.66 5.51 8.09
C TYR A 12 -7.38 4.47 9.19
N PRO A 13 -7.00 3.24 8.82
CA PRO A 13 -6.66 2.20 9.79
C PRO A 13 -5.60 2.64 10.80
N SER A 14 -5.82 2.33 12.08
CA SER A 14 -4.81 2.57 13.12
C SER A 14 -3.70 1.51 13.11
N VAL A 15 -4.01 0.31 12.61
CA VAL A 15 -3.11 -0.85 12.64
C VAL A 15 -2.17 -0.86 11.43
N ARG A 16 -0.86 -0.91 11.69
CA ARG A 16 0.19 -0.93 10.66
C ARG A 16 0.06 -2.09 9.66
N GLY A 17 -0.40 -3.25 10.10
CA GLY A 17 -0.63 -4.43 9.24
C GLY A 17 -1.73 -4.24 8.19
N GLN A 18 -2.53 -3.17 8.29
CA GLN A 18 -3.56 -2.81 7.32
C GLN A 18 -3.04 -1.91 6.19
N TYR A 19 -1.72 -1.76 6.06
CA TYR A 19 -1.05 -0.97 5.03
C TYR A 19 -0.05 -1.83 4.26
N ALA A 20 0.07 -1.61 2.95
CA ALA A 20 1.12 -2.26 2.15
C ALA A 20 2.51 -1.65 2.41
N ASP A 21 2.55 -0.39 2.86
CA ASP A 21 3.73 0.22 3.47
C ASP A 21 3.45 0.59 4.95
N PRO A 22 3.69 -0.35 5.88
CA PRO A 22 3.46 -0.16 7.32
C PRO A 22 4.36 0.90 7.95
N LYS A 23 5.54 1.17 7.38
CA LYS A 23 6.51 2.12 7.95
C LYS A 23 6.03 3.56 7.78
N ASN A 24 5.35 3.83 6.66
CA ASN A 24 4.92 5.17 6.26
C ASN A 24 3.40 5.40 6.37
N PHE A 25 2.64 4.42 6.89
CA PHE A 25 1.17 4.40 6.88
C PHE A 25 0.59 4.71 5.48
N LYS A 26 1.19 4.10 4.45
CA LYS A 26 0.81 4.30 3.04
C LYS A 26 0.17 3.07 2.44
N PHE A 27 -0.68 3.31 1.44
CA PHE A 27 -1.38 2.26 0.69
C PHE A 27 -2.20 1.36 1.63
N PRO A 28 -3.28 1.88 2.24
CA PRO A 28 -4.14 1.05 3.07
C PRO A 28 -4.73 -0.09 2.23
N VAL A 29 -4.88 -1.26 2.84
CA VAL A 29 -5.33 -2.50 2.18
C VAL A 29 -6.41 -3.24 2.97
N ASN A 30 -7.13 -2.52 3.86
CA ASN A 30 -8.18 -3.08 4.70
C ASN A 30 -9.56 -3.18 4.01
N SER A 31 -9.69 -2.70 2.77
CA SER A 31 -10.95 -2.79 2.02
C SER A 31 -10.69 -2.94 0.52
N PRO A 32 -11.64 -3.52 -0.24
CA PRO A 32 -11.53 -3.69 -1.68
C PRO A 32 -11.17 -2.41 -2.45
N ALA A 33 -11.86 -1.31 -2.13
CA ALA A 33 -11.62 0.00 -2.75
C ALA A 33 -10.20 0.51 -2.49
N ARG A 34 -9.70 0.33 -1.27
CA ARG A 34 -8.35 0.77 -0.87
C ARG A 34 -7.26 -0.08 -1.51
N VAL A 35 -7.49 -1.39 -1.67
CA VAL A 35 -6.58 -2.28 -2.41
C VAL A 35 -6.46 -1.87 -3.88
N ARG A 36 -7.57 -1.60 -4.57
CA ARG A 36 -7.54 -1.11 -5.97
C ARG A 36 -6.82 0.23 -6.09
N ASN A 37 -7.08 1.15 -5.16
CA ASN A 37 -6.40 2.44 -5.12
C ASN A 37 -4.89 2.27 -4.90
N ALA A 38 -4.49 1.42 -3.94
CA ALA A 38 -3.10 1.10 -3.67
C ALA A 38 -2.38 0.53 -4.90
N ALA A 39 -3.03 -0.41 -5.61
CA ALA A 39 -2.53 -0.99 -6.85
C ALA A 39 -2.30 0.06 -7.93
N SER A 40 -3.28 0.94 -8.17
CA SER A 40 -3.14 2.04 -9.13
C SER A 40 -2.00 2.99 -8.76
N ARG A 41 -1.89 3.38 -7.48
CA ARG A 41 -0.87 4.34 -7.04
C ARG A 41 0.55 3.77 -7.07
N ILE A 42 0.75 2.48 -6.78
CA ILE A 42 2.09 1.87 -6.82
C ILE A 42 2.60 1.66 -8.25
N MET A 43 1.72 1.67 -9.26
CA MET A 43 2.14 1.60 -10.67
C MET A 43 2.55 2.96 -11.24
N GLN A 44 2.11 4.06 -10.63
CA GLN A 44 2.48 5.40 -11.07
C GLN A 44 3.98 5.65 -10.85
N SER A 45 4.67 6.15 -11.88
CA SER A 45 6.13 6.36 -11.90
C SER A 45 6.64 7.15 -10.69
N LYS A 46 5.90 8.19 -10.28
CA LYS A 46 6.25 9.04 -9.14
C LYS A 46 6.32 8.29 -7.81
N SER A 47 5.49 7.26 -7.62
CA SER A 47 5.57 6.40 -6.43
C SER A 47 6.83 5.55 -6.47
N ASN A 48 7.19 5.00 -7.64
CA ASN A 48 8.34 4.11 -7.79
C ASN A 48 9.67 4.80 -7.46
N TRP A 49 9.80 6.10 -7.79
CA TRP A 49 11.03 6.85 -7.52
C TRP A 49 11.32 7.06 -6.03
N MET A 50 10.33 6.84 -5.16
CA MET A 50 10.47 7.00 -3.72
C MET A 50 10.88 5.72 -2.99
N TYR A 51 10.90 4.58 -3.68
CA TYR A 51 11.17 3.27 -3.11
C TYR A 51 12.32 2.59 -3.83
N SER A 52 13.14 1.86 -3.10
CA SER A 52 14.03 0.87 -3.71
C SER A 52 13.23 -0.25 -4.39
N ALA A 53 13.85 -0.98 -5.31
CA ALA A 53 13.21 -2.12 -5.97
C ALA A 53 12.71 -3.18 -4.96
N ALA A 54 13.45 -3.40 -3.87
CA ALA A 54 13.07 -4.33 -2.81
C ALA A 54 11.83 -3.86 -2.04
N GLU A 55 11.75 -2.57 -1.71
CA GLU A 55 10.57 -1.99 -1.05
C GLU A 55 9.34 -2.05 -1.96
N LEU A 56 9.52 -1.74 -3.25
CA LEU A 56 8.44 -1.83 -4.23
C LEU A 56 7.89 -3.26 -4.33
N ALA A 57 8.77 -4.26 -4.40
CA ALA A 57 8.39 -5.67 -4.45
C ALA A 57 7.63 -6.09 -3.18
N ALA A 58 8.07 -5.64 -2.00
CA ALA A 58 7.40 -5.92 -0.74
C ALA A 58 6.00 -5.28 -0.66
N ILE A 59 5.85 -4.03 -1.11
CA ILE A 59 4.57 -3.32 -1.16
C ILE A 59 3.63 -4.04 -2.14
N LYS A 60 4.07 -4.35 -3.36
CA LYS A 60 3.27 -5.08 -4.36
C LYS A 60 2.84 -6.45 -3.85
N LYS A 61 3.71 -7.19 -3.15
CA LYS A 61 3.37 -8.48 -2.53
C LYS A 61 2.23 -8.35 -1.51
N ARG A 62 2.27 -7.32 -0.65
CA ARG A 62 1.21 -7.06 0.34
C ARG A 62 -0.10 -6.66 -0.32
N ILE A 63 -0.08 -5.82 -1.35
CA ILE A 63 -1.28 -5.43 -2.11
C ILE A 63 -1.93 -6.66 -2.74
N ARG A 64 -1.14 -7.54 -3.41
CA ARG A 64 -1.66 -8.80 -3.98
C ARG A 64 -2.24 -9.73 -2.90
N ALA A 65 -1.55 -9.89 -1.77
CA ALA A 65 -2.03 -10.72 -0.68
C ALA A 65 -3.36 -10.21 -0.08
N ALA A 66 -3.48 -8.90 0.10
CA ALA A 66 -4.72 -8.29 0.56
C ALA A 66 -5.84 -8.41 -0.48
N GLY A 67 -5.52 -8.24 -1.76
CA GLY A 67 -6.46 -8.48 -2.86
C GLY A 67 -7.03 -9.89 -2.81
N LYS A 68 -6.18 -10.92 -2.70
CA LYS A 68 -6.61 -12.31 -2.53
C LYS A 68 -7.52 -12.51 -1.32
N ARG A 69 -7.17 -11.95 -0.15
CA ARG A 69 -7.98 -12.06 1.07
C ARG A 69 -9.35 -11.38 0.95
N LEU A 70 -9.46 -10.36 0.12
CA LEU A 70 -10.66 -9.55 -0.03
C LEU A 70 -11.45 -9.88 -1.32
N GLY A 71 -11.05 -10.91 -2.06
CA GLY A 71 -11.70 -11.27 -3.34
C GLY A 71 -11.53 -10.22 -4.44
N VAL A 72 -10.44 -9.44 -4.40
CA VAL A 72 -10.13 -8.41 -5.40
C VAL A 72 -8.91 -8.82 -6.20
N GLU A 73 -9.12 -8.98 -7.50
CA GLU A 73 -8.02 -9.12 -8.44
C GLU A 73 -7.38 -7.75 -8.74
N VAL A 74 -6.05 -7.70 -8.64
CA VAL A 74 -5.26 -6.50 -8.88
C VAL A 74 -4.05 -6.84 -9.74
N THR A 75 -3.86 -6.08 -10.81
CA THR A 75 -2.73 -6.22 -11.74
C THR A 75 -1.66 -5.20 -11.36
N ILE A 76 -0.47 -5.65 -10.92
CA ILE A 76 0.65 -4.81 -10.41
C ILE A 76 2.02 -5.48 -10.52
#